data_AF-A0A085F4P8-F1
#
_entry.id   AF-A0A085F4P8-F1
#
_cell.length_a   1.000
_cell.length_b   1.000
_cell.length_c   1.000
_cell.angle_alpha   90.00
_cell.angle_beta   90.00
_cell.angle_gamma   90.00
#
_symmetry.space_group_name_H-M   'P 1'
#
loop_
_entity.id
_entity.type
_entity.pdbx_description
1 polymer ?
#
loop_
_entity_poly.entity_id
_entity_poly.type
_entity_poly.pdbx_seq_one_letter_code
_entity_poly.pdbx_strand_id
1 'polypeptide(L)' 'MYDFAPDASATEALVGLPVADVERDLILATLRQTEGNRTHAANVLGISIRTMRNKLREYAETGVEIPPAMHHEH' A
#
# COMPACT_ATOMS: atom_id res chain seq x y z
N MET A 1 -9.25 12.58 12.79
CA MET A 1 -7.85 12.19 13.08
C MET A 1 -7.87 10.68 13.23
N TYR A 2 -7.12 9.94 12.41
CA TYR A 2 -7.15 8.48 12.47
C TYR A 2 -6.50 8.04 13.79
N ASP A 3 -7.30 7.50 14.70
CA ASP A 3 -6.81 6.90 15.94
C ASP A 3 -6.31 5.49 15.60
N PHE A 4 -5.01 5.39 15.32
CA PHE A 4 -4.36 4.14 15.00
C PHE A 4 -3.94 3.46 16.31
N ALA A 5 -4.77 2.53 16.78
CA ALA A 5 -4.49 1.67 17.93
C ALA A 5 -4.30 0.21 17.46
N PRO A 6 -3.17 -0.11 16.78
CA PRO A 6 -2.89 -1.48 16.39
C PRO A 6 -2.67 -2.34 17.62
N ASP A 7 -2.91 -3.64 17.48
CA ASP A 7 -2.46 -4.63 18.47
C ASP A 7 -0.94 -4.51 18.67
N ALA A 8 -0.49 -4.51 19.93
CA ALA A 8 0.93 -4.36 20.28
C ALA A 8 1.77 -5.51 19.69
N SER A 9 1.22 -6.72 19.62
CA SER A 9 1.91 -7.84 18.97
C SER A 9 2.12 -7.60 17.47
N ALA A 10 1.23 -6.87 16.80
CA ALA A 10 1.33 -6.58 15.38
C ALA A 10 2.42 -5.54 15.10
N THR A 11 2.62 -4.55 15.99
CA THR A 11 3.69 -3.56 15.84
C THR A 11 5.06 -4.16 16.14
N GLU A 12 5.17 -5.01 17.17
CA GLU A 12 6.40 -5.74 17.50
C GLU A 12 6.88 -6.62 16.34
N ALA A 13 5.96 -7.24 15.59
CA ALA A 13 6.30 -8.04 14.41
C ALA A 13 6.95 -7.25 13.26
N LEU A 14 6.79 -5.92 13.23
CA LEU A 14 7.39 -5.05 12.22
C LEU A 14 8.75 -4.47 12.65
N VAL A 15 9.13 -4.62 13.92
CA VAL A 15 10.37 -4.04 14.46
C VAL A 15 11.59 -4.72 13.83
N GLY A 16 12.54 -3.91 13.34
CA GLY A 16 13.77 -4.38 12.71
C GLY A 16 13.65 -4.65 11.21
N LEU A 17 12.45 -4.55 10.63
CA LEU A 17 12.27 -4.61 9.18
C LEU A 17 12.61 -3.27 8.52
N PRO A 18 13.14 -3.27 7.28
CA PRO A 18 13.30 -2.04 6.51
C PRO A 18 11.96 -1.35 6.29
N VAL A 19 11.91 -0.04 6.53
CA VAL A 19 10.70 0.76 6.33
C VAL A 19 10.17 0.61 4.90
N ALA A 20 11.07 0.52 3.91
CA ALA A 20 10.70 0.33 2.51
C ALA A 20 9.94 -0.99 2.26
N ASP A 21 10.27 -2.06 2.96
CA ASP A 21 9.59 -3.35 2.83
C ASP A 21 8.21 -3.30 3.49
N VAL A 22 8.14 -2.76 4.72
CA VAL A 22 6.87 -2.57 5.44
C VAL A 22 5.91 -1.67 4.66
N GLU A 23 6.41 -0.56 4.12
CA GLU A 23 5.64 0.37 3.29
C GLU A 23 5.14 -0.32 2.02
N ARG A 24 6.00 -1.06 1.32
CA ARG A 24 5.61 -1.81 0.11
C ARG A 24 4.50 -2.80 0.41
N ASP A 25 4.67 -3.62 1.42
CA ASP A 25 3.70 -4.66 1.75
C ASP A 25 2.36 -4.05 2.17
N LEU A 26 2.39 -2.94 2.91
CA LEU A 26 1.21 -2.17 3.28
C LEU A 26 0.50 -1.57 2.05
N ILE A 27 1.24 -0.98 1.11
CA ILE A 27 0.69 -0.44 -0.14
C ILE A 27 0.03 -1.54 -0.96
N LEU A 28 0.70 -2.68 -1.14
CA LEU A 28 0.17 -3.79 -1.92
C LEU A 28 -1.05 -4.43 -1.26
N ALA A 29 -1.04 -4.57 0.08
CA ALA A 29 -2.20 -5.05 0.84
C ALA A 29 -3.40 -4.12 0.68
N THR A 30 -3.18 -2.81 0.77
CA THR A 30 -4.24 -1.82 0.57
C THR A 30 -4.77 -1.89 -0.85
N LEU A 31 -3.91 -1.99 -1.87
CA LEU A 31 -4.35 -2.14 -3.26
C LEU A 31 -5.20 -3.39 -3.47
N ARG A 32 -4.86 -4.53 -2.86
CA ARG A 32 -5.71 -5.73 -2.90
C ARG A 32 -7.08 -5.48 -2.28
N GLN A 33 -7.12 -4.81 -1.13
CA GLN A 33 -8.37 -4.47 -0.44
C GLN A 33 -9.23 -3.49 -1.25
N THR A 34 -8.61 -2.59 -2.02
CA THR A 34 -9.30 -1.63 -2.89
C THR A 34 -9.43 -2.09 -4.33
N GLU A 35 -9.23 -3.38 -4.62
CA GLU A 35 -9.37 -3.98 -5.97
C GLU A 35 -8.51 -3.29 -7.05
N GLY A 36 -7.33 -2.81 -6.64
CA GLY A 36 -6.37 -2.08 -7.48
C GLY A 36 -6.72 -0.61 -7.73
N ASN A 37 -7.76 -0.06 -7.08
CA ASN A 37 -8.09 1.37 -7.16
C ASN A 37 -7.05 2.24 -6.44
N ARG A 38 -6.09 2.74 -7.23
CA ARG A 38 -4.95 3.55 -6.74
C ARG A 38 -5.38 4.85 -6.05
N THR A 39 -6.45 5.50 -6.51
CA THR A 39 -6.97 6.74 -5.89
C THR A 39 -7.54 6.43 -4.51
N HIS A 40 -8.33 5.36 -4.40
CA HIS A 40 -8.89 4.96 -3.12
C HIS A 40 -7.81 4.49 -2.15
N ALA A 41 -6.87 3.64 -2.60
CA ALA A 41 -5.74 3.20 -1.78
C ALA A 41 -4.88 4.39 -1.28
N ALA A 42 -4.62 5.39 -2.12
CA ALA A 42 -3.86 6.58 -1.71
C ALA A 42 -4.59 7.37 -0.61
N ASN A 43 -5.91 7.51 -0.74
CA ASN A 43 -6.74 8.15 0.29
C ASN A 43 -6.74 7.36 1.61
N VAL A 44 -6.84 6.03 1.55
CA VAL A 44 -6.80 5.15 2.74
C VAL A 44 -5.46 5.28 3.47
N LEU A 45 -4.35 5.32 2.72
CA LEU A 45 -3.00 5.47 3.28
C LEU A 45 -2.63 6.91 3.65
N GLY A 46 -3.47 7.89 3.33
CA GLY A 46 -3.19 9.30 3.61
C GLY A 46 -2.03 9.89 2.81
N ILE A 47 -1.72 9.34 1.63
CA ILE A 47 -0.67 9.86 0.72
C ILE A 47 -1.27 10.42 -0.56
N SER A 48 -0.51 11.27 -1.26
CA SER A 48 -0.97 11.80 -2.55
C SER A 48 -1.02 10.69 -3.61
N ILE A 49 -1.95 10.82 -4.58
CA ILE A 49 -1.99 9.92 -5.76
C ILE A 49 -0.69 9.94 -6.56
N ARG A 50 0.06 11.05 -6.52
CA ARG A 50 1.41 11.16 -7.11
C ARG A 50 2.39 10.24 -6.41
N THR A 51 2.43 10.27 -5.07
CA THR A 51 3.27 9.39 -4.26
C THR A 51 2.93 7.93 -4.52
N MET A 52 1.65 7.57 -4.53
CA MET A 52 1.18 6.22 -4.84
C MET A 52 1.68 5.76 -6.22
N ARG A 53 1.53 6.58 -7.26
CA ARG A 53 2.01 6.25 -8.61
C ARG A 53 3.53 6.07 -8.67
N ASN A 54 4.28 6.91 -7.97
CA ASN A 54 5.74 6.82 -7.91
C ASN A 54 6.18 5.51 -7.25
N LYS A 55 5.57 5.16 -6.11
CA LYS A 55 5.84 3.89 -5.40
C LYS A 55 5.54 2.68 -6.28
N LEU A 56 4.39 2.67 -6.95
CA LEU A 56 4.05 1.58 -7.87
C LEU A 56 5.02 1.47 -9.05
N ARG A 57 5.50 2.59 -9.58
CA ARG A 57 6.52 2.56 -10.62
C ARG A 57 7.83 1.96 -10.13
N GLU A 58 8.30 2.38 -8.95
CA GLU A 58 9.49 1.84 -8.30
C GLU A 58 9.37 0.32 -8.09
N TYR A 59 8.22 -0.14 -7.59
CA TYR A 59 7.95 -1.57 -7.39
C TYR A 59 7.99 -2.34 -8.71
N ALA A 60 7.37 -1.83 -9.77
CA ALA A 60 7.41 -2.45 -11.09
C ALA A 60 8.85 -2.53 -11.64
N GLU A 61 9.66 -1.49 -11.46
CA GLU A 61 11.07 -1.45 -11.89
C GLU A 61 11.93 -2.46 -11.11
N THR A 62 11.58 -2.75 -9.86
CA THR A 62 12.23 -3.79 -9.02
C THR A 62 11.67 -5.20 -9.23
N GLY A 63 10.72 -5.40 -10.15
CA GLY A 63 10.13 -6.70 -10.46
C GLY A 63 9.08 -7.20 -9.46
N VAL A 64 8.56 -6.32 -8.61
CA VAL A 64 7.49 -6.64 -7.67
C VAL A 64 6.16 -6.74 -8.42
N GLU A 65 5.39 -7.80 -8.16
CA GLU A 65 4.06 -7.97 -8.72
C GLU A 65 3.08 -6.98 -8.09
N ILE A 66 2.46 -6.17 -8.95
CA ILE A 66 1.47 -5.17 -8.53
C ILE A 66 0.08 -5.70 -8.89
N PRO A 67 -0.87 -5.74 -7.92
CA PRO A 67 -2.24 -6.12 -8.20
C PRO A 67 -2.81 -5.31 -9.37
N PRO A 68 -3.40 -5.96 -10.38
CA PRO A 68 -4.02 -5.26 -11.49
C PRO A 68 -5.21 -4.44 -10.99
N ALA A 69 -5.47 -3.30 -11.64
CA ALA A 69 -6.72 -2.58 -11.42
C ALA A 69 -7.84 -3.40 -12.02
N MET A 70 -8.79 -3.84 -11.19
CA MET A 70 -10.02 -4.45 -11.69
C MET A 70 -10.81 -3.33 -12.38
N HIS A 71 -10.73 -3.30 -13.71
CA HIS A 71 -11.61 -2.47 -14.51
C HIS A 71 -13.01 -3.06 -14.35
N HIS A 72 -13.84 -2.46 -13.50
CA HIS A 72 -15.27 -2.64 -13.61
C HIS A 72 -15.69 -2.03 -14.95
N GLU A 73 -15.71 -2.86 -15.98
CA GLU A 73 -16.46 -2.59 -17.20
C GLU A 73 -17.91 -2.33 -16.76
N HIS A 74 -18.36 -1.10 -16.95
CA HIS A 74 -19.77 -0.73 -16.81
C HIS A 74 -20.53 -1.14 -18.07
#